data_AF-A0AAN8WX89-F1
#
_entry.id   AF-A0AAN8WX89-F1
#
_cell.length_a   1.000
_cell.length_b   1.000
_cell.length_c   1.000
_cell.angle_alpha   90.00
_cell.angle_beta   90.00
_cell.angle_gamma   90.00
#
_symmetry.space_group_name_H-M   'P 1'
#
loop_
_entity.id
_entity.type
_entity.pdbx_description
1 polymer ?
#
loop_
_entity_poly.entity_id
_entity_poly.type
_entity_poly.pdbx_seq_one_letter_code
_entity_poly.pdbx_strand_id
1 'polypeptide(L)'
;STQQNKTEVLDPSDRGSLYNSTFRAQRTFVIIHGFLGWGLEDWILQMKEKLLKVSDSNVIAVDWPAGSTYLDYYIVVHRVAYVAKDVEYLIKTLVDKIDLNLKDVHIIGHSLGAHIAGLSSKAIPKSYGKYGRITG
;
A
#
# COMPACT_ATOMS: atom_id res chain seq x y z
N SER A 1 -5.02 6.79 26.75
CA SER A 1 -4.42 5.45 26.73
C SER A 1 -4.24 5.04 25.27
N THR A 2 -3.16 5.49 24.66
CA THR A 2 -2.87 5.28 23.25
C THR A 2 -2.33 3.86 23.11
N GLN A 3 -3.15 2.92 22.63
CA GLN A 3 -2.62 1.65 22.13
C GLN A 3 -1.59 2.00 21.07
N GLN A 4 -0.32 1.68 21.34
CA GLN A 4 0.70 1.60 20.30
C GLN A 4 0.22 0.52 19.34
N ASN A 5 -0.39 0.92 18.22
CA ASN A 5 -0.74 -0.01 17.16
C ASN A 5 0.54 -0.67 16.67
N LYS A 6 0.73 -1.93 17.04
CA LYS A 6 1.85 -2.76 16.61
C LYS A 6 1.80 -2.87 15.09
N THR A 7 2.87 -2.48 14.40
CA THR A 7 2.97 -2.68 12.95
C THR A 7 3.04 -4.17 12.65
N GLU A 8 2.22 -4.62 11.72
CA GLU A 8 2.20 -6.00 11.23
C GLU A 8 2.74 -6.01 9.80
N VAL A 9 3.59 -6.98 9.48
CA VAL A 9 4.09 -7.14 8.11
C VAL A 9 3.11 -8.01 7.35
N LEU A 10 2.58 -7.48 6.25
CA LEU A 10 1.77 -8.23 5.30
C LEU A 10 2.67 -8.68 4.14
N ASP A 11 2.98 -9.97 4.09
CA ASP A 11 3.71 -10.60 3.00
C ASP A 11 2.72 -11.44 2.17
N PRO A 12 2.40 -11.05 0.94
CA PRO A 12 1.45 -11.78 0.10
C PRO A 12 1.94 -13.18 -0.32
N SER A 13 3.21 -13.51 -0.10
CA SER A 13 3.75 -14.86 -0.27
C SER A 13 3.59 -15.74 0.99
N ASP A 14 3.46 -15.13 2.17
CA ASP A 14 3.20 -15.82 3.43
C ASP A 14 1.72 -15.72 3.83
N ARG A 15 1.00 -16.83 3.67
CA ARG A 15 -0.41 -16.92 4.08
C ARG A 15 -0.61 -16.62 5.56
N GLY A 16 0.35 -17.00 6.42
CA GLY A 16 0.29 -16.76 7.85
C GLY A 16 0.26 -15.27 8.17
N SER A 17 1.07 -14.47 7.47
CA SER A 17 1.10 -13.02 7.62
C SER A 17 -0.26 -12.35 7.34
N LEU A 18 -1.04 -12.89 6.40
CA LEU A 18 -2.36 -12.35 6.06
C LEU A 18 -3.42 -12.77 7.09
N TYR A 19 -3.54 -14.07 7.38
CA TYR A 19 -4.60 -14.59 8.25
C TYR A 19 -4.39 -14.31 9.74
N ASN A 20 -3.15 -14.14 10.18
CA ASN A 20 -2.82 -13.80 11.57
C ASN A 20 -2.73 -12.28 11.80
N SER A 21 -2.91 -11.47 10.76
CA SER A 21 -2.98 -10.01 10.91
C SER A 21 -4.34 -9.56 11.42
N THR A 22 -4.36 -8.31 11.85
CA THR A 22 -5.57 -7.56 12.19
C THR A 22 -6.34 -7.07 10.96
N PHE A 23 -5.88 -7.37 9.74
CA PHE A 23 -6.50 -6.92 8.50
C PHE A 23 -7.91 -7.51 8.32
N ARG A 24 -8.85 -6.66 7.91
CA ARG A 24 -10.25 -7.04 7.63
C ARG A 24 -10.66 -6.58 6.24
N ALA A 25 -11.63 -7.26 5.62
CA ALA A 25 -12.23 -6.81 4.35
C ALA A 25 -13.11 -5.57 4.55
N GLN A 26 -12.46 -4.40 4.70
CA GLN A 26 -13.09 -3.11 4.93
C GLN A 26 -12.28 -2.00 4.23
N ARG A 27 -12.70 -0.75 4.44
CA ARG A 27 -12.02 0.45 3.93
C ARG A 27 -10.51 0.33 4.16
N THR A 28 -9.72 0.41 3.09
CA THR A 28 -8.28 0.20 3.13
C THR A 28 -7.57 1.35 2.44
N PHE A 29 -6.68 2.03 3.16
CA PHE A 29 -5.80 3.04 2.61
C PHE A 29 -4.41 2.44 2.37
N VAL A 30 -3.89 2.58 1.16
CA VAL A 30 -2.54 2.15 0.80
C VAL A 30 -1.70 3.41 0.56
N ILE A 31 -0.69 3.64 1.40
CA ILE A 31 0.18 4.82 1.32
C ILE A 31 1.53 4.39 0.74
N ILE A 32 1.96 5.06 -0.33
CA ILE A 32 3.19 4.74 -1.06
C ILE A 32 4.11 5.97 -1.05
N HIS A 33 5.27 5.85 -0.41
CA HIS A 33 6.26 6.93 -0.37
C HIS A 33 6.98 7.11 -1.72
N GLY A 34 7.72 8.21 -1.83
CA GLY A 34 8.47 8.58 -3.04
C GLY A 34 9.95 8.24 -2.99
N PHE A 35 10.71 8.87 -3.89
CA PHE A 35 12.18 8.81 -3.94
C PHE A 35 12.79 9.23 -2.60
N LEU A 36 13.83 8.52 -2.14
CA LEU A 36 14.51 8.73 -0.86
C LEU A 36 13.65 8.58 0.42
N GLY A 37 12.39 8.19 0.30
CA GLY A 37 11.51 7.94 1.44
C GLY A 37 11.59 6.52 1.99
N TRP A 38 10.84 6.27 3.06
CA TRP A 38 10.62 4.94 3.66
C TRP A 38 9.20 4.84 4.23
N GLY A 39 8.69 3.62 4.43
CA GLY A 39 7.29 3.36 4.80
C GLY A 39 6.87 3.81 6.21
N LEU A 40 7.79 4.28 7.04
CA LEU A 40 7.53 4.72 8.41
C LEU A 40 7.95 6.17 8.66
N GLU A 41 8.00 7.00 7.62
CA GLU A 41 8.19 8.44 7.77
C GLU A 41 7.09 9.08 8.62
N ASP A 42 7.43 10.16 9.33
CA ASP A 42 6.51 10.86 10.22
C ASP A 42 5.21 11.29 9.52
N TRP A 43 5.29 11.72 8.26
CA TRP A 43 4.10 12.13 7.51
C TRP A 43 3.16 10.95 7.22
N ILE A 44 3.70 9.74 7.03
CA ILE A 44 2.92 8.50 6.84
C ILE A 44 2.27 8.11 8.16
N LEU A 45 3.01 8.16 9.26
CA LEU A 45 2.48 7.84 10.59
C LEU A 45 1.38 8.81 11.02
N GLN A 46 1.58 10.12 10.79
CA GLN A 46 0.56 11.13 11.04
C GLN A 46 -0.67 10.96 10.14
N MET A 47 -0.48 10.62 8.86
CA MET A 47 -1.59 10.34 7.94
C MET A 47 -2.37 9.11 8.39
N LYS A 48 -1.69 8.01 8.75
CA LYS A 48 -2.29 6.81 9.34
C LYS A 48 -3.17 7.17 10.54
N GLU A 49 -2.64 7.92 11.50
CA GLU A 49 -3.41 8.32 12.68
C GLU A 49 -4.66 9.13 12.34
N LYS A 50 -4.56 10.06 11.38
CA LYS A 50 -5.72 10.86 10.94
C LYS A 50 -6.76 9.99 10.23
N LEU A 51 -6.35 9.07 9.37
CA LEU A 51 -7.25 8.16 8.65
C LEU A 51 -7.99 7.22 9.61
N LEU A 52 -7.27 6.63 10.56
CA LEU A 52 -7.86 5.74 11.57
C LEU A 52 -8.81 6.46 12.55
N LYS A 53 -8.64 7.78 12.75
CA LYS A 53 -9.56 8.58 13.57
C LYS A 53 -10.89 8.87 12.88
N VAL A 54 -10.93 8.91 11.55
CA VAL A 54 -12.14 9.29 10.80
C VAL A 54 -12.90 8.10 10.24
N SER A 55 -12.28 6.92 10.17
CA SER A 55 -12.91 5.69 9.69
C SER A 55 -12.26 4.48 10.33
N ASP A 56 -13.09 3.52 10.76
CA ASP A 56 -12.61 2.16 10.98
C ASP A 56 -12.10 1.62 9.64
N SER A 57 -10.79 1.39 9.54
CA SER A 57 -10.11 1.13 8.27
C SER A 57 -8.77 0.45 8.49
N ASN A 58 -8.28 -0.24 7.46
CA ASN A 58 -6.89 -0.68 7.40
C ASN A 58 -6.03 0.44 6.81
N VAL A 59 -4.79 0.56 7.28
CA VAL A 59 -3.76 1.41 6.66
C VAL A 59 -2.53 0.57 6.38
N ILE A 60 -2.18 0.46 5.09
CA ILE A 60 -0.99 -0.25 4.61
C ILE A 60 0.02 0.81 4.16
N ALA A 61 1.19 0.83 4.77
CA ALA A 61 2.32 1.61 4.27
C ALA A 61 3.22 0.72 3.42
N VAL A 62 3.44 1.10 2.16
CA VAL A 62 4.31 0.37 1.23
C VAL A 62 5.73 0.90 1.41
N ASP A 63 6.57 0.12 2.07
CA ASP A 63 8.01 0.37 2.19
C ASP A 63 8.75 -0.29 1.03
N TRP A 64 9.39 0.51 0.17
CA TRP A 64 10.14 0.03 -0.99
C TRP A 64 11.53 0.69 -1.04
N PRO A 65 12.55 0.06 -1.65
CA PRO A 65 13.95 0.50 -1.52
C PRO A 65 14.27 1.76 -2.36
N ALA A 66 13.53 2.84 -2.16
CA ALA A 66 13.67 4.11 -2.86
C ALA A 66 14.77 5.01 -2.29
N GLY A 67 15.17 4.79 -1.03
CA GLY A 67 16.19 5.57 -0.34
C GLY A 67 17.41 4.79 0.16
N SER A 68 17.28 3.48 0.39
CA SER A 68 18.34 2.67 1.00
C SER A 68 19.32 2.05 0.00
N THR A 69 18.97 1.94 -1.29
CA THR A 69 19.75 1.15 -2.26
C THR A 69 20.19 1.93 -3.50
N TYR A 70 19.59 3.09 -3.79
CA TYR A 70 19.80 3.80 -5.06
C TYR A 70 19.87 5.32 -4.85
N LEU A 71 21.09 5.85 -4.85
CA LEU A 71 21.33 7.30 -5.02
C LEU A 71 21.06 7.75 -6.47
N ASP A 72 21.03 6.81 -7.41
CA ASP A 72 20.74 7.09 -8.82
C ASP A 72 19.23 7.06 -9.09
N TYR A 73 18.69 8.24 -9.39
CA TYR A 73 17.29 8.44 -9.76
C TYR A 73 16.85 7.54 -10.92
N TYR A 74 17.70 7.33 -11.93
CA TYR A 74 17.36 6.50 -13.08
C TYR A 74 17.11 5.05 -12.63
N ILE A 75 17.93 4.51 -11.74
CA ILE A 75 17.73 3.14 -11.24
C ILE A 75 16.42 3.03 -10.47
N VAL A 76 16.08 4.03 -9.64
CA VAL A 76 14.81 4.03 -8.88
C VAL A 76 13.60 4.07 -9.82
N VAL A 77 13.63 4.90 -10.87
CA VAL A 77 12.54 4.97 -11.85
C VAL A 77 12.31 3.63 -12.54
N HIS A 78 13.36 2.87 -12.85
CA HIS A 78 13.20 1.53 -13.43
C HIS A 78 12.53 0.52 -12.47
N ARG A 79 12.59 0.76 -11.15
CA ARG A 79 11.96 -0.10 -10.14
C ARG A 79 10.47 0.17 -9.92
N VAL A 80 9.99 1.35 -10.28
CA VAL A 80 8.59 1.78 -10.09
C VAL A 80 7.60 0.75 -10.66
N ALA A 81 7.87 0.19 -11.84
CA ALA A 81 7.01 -0.81 -12.46
C ALA A 81 6.97 -2.15 -11.70
N TYR A 82 8.10 -2.56 -11.10
CA TYR A 82 8.18 -3.77 -10.29
C TYR A 82 7.44 -3.60 -8.96
N VAL A 83 7.64 -2.48 -8.28
CA VAL A 83 6.92 -2.19 -7.03
C VAL A 83 5.41 -2.08 -7.28
N ALA A 84 5.00 -1.51 -8.42
CA ALA A 84 3.58 -1.47 -8.80
C ALA A 84 2.99 -2.89 -8.99
N LYS A 85 3.79 -3.84 -9.46
CA LYS A 85 3.43 -5.26 -9.57
C LYS A 85 3.35 -5.95 -8.21
N ASP A 86 4.23 -5.61 -7.29
CA ASP A 86 4.14 -6.12 -5.91
C ASP A 86 2.89 -5.60 -5.20
N VAL A 87 2.55 -4.32 -5.35
CA VAL A 87 1.30 -3.73 -4.84
C VAL A 87 0.08 -4.39 -5.49
N GLU A 88 0.10 -4.63 -6.81
CA GLU A 88 -0.97 -5.38 -7.50
C GLU A 88 -1.12 -6.78 -6.89
N TYR A 89 -0.02 -7.50 -6.73
CA TYR A 89 -0.01 -8.87 -6.20
C TYR A 89 -0.56 -8.93 -4.77
N LEU A 90 -0.16 -7.99 -3.90
CA LEU A 90 -0.72 -7.86 -2.55
C LEU A 90 -2.23 -7.66 -2.60
N ILE A 91 -2.71 -6.66 -3.36
CA ILE A 91 -4.15 -6.37 -3.38
C ILE A 91 -4.95 -7.55 -3.94
N LYS A 92 -4.48 -8.20 -5.01
CA LYS A 92 -5.17 -9.39 -5.54
C LYS A 92 -5.25 -10.50 -4.52
N THR A 93 -4.18 -10.70 -3.76
CA THR A 93 -4.17 -11.71 -2.71
C THR A 93 -5.20 -11.38 -1.63
N LEU A 94 -5.35 -10.10 -1.25
CA LEU A 94 -6.39 -9.67 -0.32
C LEU A 94 -7.81 -9.84 -0.90
N VAL A 95 -8.01 -9.54 -2.19
CA VAL A 95 -9.28 -9.81 -2.88
C VAL A 95 -9.59 -11.32 -2.87
N ASP A 96 -8.65 -12.15 -3.32
CA ASP A 96 -8.87 -13.58 -3.52
C ASP A 96 -8.96 -14.38 -2.22
N LYS A 97 -8.30 -13.93 -1.14
CA LYS A 97 -8.14 -14.71 0.10
C LYS A 97 -8.92 -14.18 1.28
N ILE A 98 -9.21 -12.88 1.29
CA ILE A 98 -9.88 -12.19 2.41
C ILE A 98 -11.18 -11.52 1.94
N ASP A 99 -11.54 -11.61 0.65
CA ASP A 99 -12.75 -11.01 0.06
C ASP A 99 -12.76 -9.46 0.13
N LEU A 100 -11.58 -8.84 0.02
CA LEU A 100 -11.47 -7.39 -0.06
C LEU A 100 -12.11 -6.87 -1.35
N ASN A 101 -13.04 -5.92 -1.23
CA ASN A 101 -13.62 -5.24 -2.39
C ASN A 101 -12.72 -4.09 -2.86
N LEU A 102 -12.35 -4.06 -4.16
CA LEU A 102 -11.50 -2.98 -4.69
C LEU A 102 -12.11 -1.58 -4.54
N LYS A 103 -13.44 -1.45 -4.46
CA LYS A 103 -14.11 -0.17 -4.22
C LYS A 103 -13.80 0.42 -2.85
N ASP A 104 -13.37 -0.42 -1.91
CA ASP A 104 -12.97 -0.02 -0.55
C ASP A 104 -11.49 0.37 -0.46
N VAL A 105 -10.74 0.18 -1.55
CA VAL A 105 -9.30 0.51 -1.61
C VAL A 105 -9.09 1.93 -2.13
N HIS A 106 -8.34 2.72 -1.36
CA HIS A 106 -7.83 4.03 -1.75
C HIS A 106 -6.31 4.03 -1.71
N ILE A 107 -5.67 4.16 -2.88
CA ILE A 107 -4.21 4.29 -2.97
C ILE A 107 -3.82 5.77 -2.94
N ILE A 108 -2.87 6.13 -2.09
CA ILE A 108 -2.30 7.46 -1.93
C ILE A 108 -0.80 7.33 -2.22
N GLY A 109 -0.37 7.83 -3.37
CA GLY A 109 1.03 7.85 -3.76
C GLY A 109 1.61 9.25 -3.67
N HIS A 110 2.80 9.41 -3.11
CA HIS A 110 3.53 10.69 -3.11
C HIS A 110 4.72 10.61 -4.08
N SER A 111 4.90 11.61 -4.95
CA SER A 111 6.03 11.68 -5.88
C SER A 111 6.13 10.42 -6.77
N LEU A 112 7.21 9.64 -6.75
CA LEU A 112 7.30 8.36 -7.46
C LEU A 112 6.23 7.35 -7.01
N GLY A 113 5.76 7.44 -5.76
CA GLY A 113 4.64 6.65 -5.26
C GLY A 113 3.34 6.86 -6.04
N ALA A 114 3.12 8.06 -6.60
CA ALA A 114 1.94 8.34 -7.44
C ALA A 114 1.96 7.54 -8.75
N HIS A 115 3.15 7.39 -9.35
CA HIS A 115 3.33 6.56 -10.53
C HIS A 115 3.13 5.08 -10.20
N ILE A 116 3.65 4.60 -9.06
CA ILE A 116 3.42 3.24 -8.56
C ILE A 116 1.91 3.00 -8.40
N ALA A 117 1.18 3.93 -7.78
CA ALA A 117 -0.27 3.83 -7.60
C ALA A 117 -1.02 3.71 -8.94
N GLY A 118 -0.70 4.57 -9.91
CA GLY A 118 -1.31 4.53 -11.24
C GLY A 118 -0.99 3.24 -12.01
N LEU A 119 0.26 2.79 -11.96
CA LEU A 119 0.68 1.56 -12.62
C LEU A 119 0.07 0.32 -11.98
N SER A 120 -0.08 0.29 -10.65
CA SER A 120 -0.74 -0.80 -9.95
C SER A 120 -2.20 -0.92 -10.40
N SER A 121 -2.89 0.22 -10.56
CA SER A 121 -4.26 0.23 -11.11
C SER A 121 -4.35 -0.28 -12.54
N LYS A 122 -3.32 -0.03 -13.37
CA LYS A 122 -3.25 -0.54 -14.74
C LYS A 122 -2.96 -2.05 -14.75
N ALA A 123 -2.25 -2.55 -13.75
CA ALA A 123 -1.86 -3.94 -13.62
C ALA A 123 -2.99 -4.85 -13.09
N ILE A 124 -3.91 -4.31 -12.29
CA ILE A 124 -5.02 -5.08 -11.72
C ILE A 124 -5.95 -5.66 -12.81
N PRO A 125 -6.33 -6.95 -12.71
CA PRO A 125 -7.29 -7.55 -13.62
C PRO A 125 -8.62 -6.79 -13.64
N LYS A 126 -9.10 -6.49 -14.86
CA LYS A 126 -10.38 -5.78 -15.03
C LYS A 126 -11.57 -6.53 -14.42
N SER A 127 -11.48 -7.86 -14.28
CA SER A 127 -12.49 -8.71 -13.63
C SER A 127 -12.70 -8.37 -12.16
N TYR A 128 -11.71 -7.80 -11.48
CA TYR A 128 -11.82 -7.37 -10.09
C TYR A 128 -12.42 -5.96 -9.96
N GLY A 129 -12.65 -5.27 -11.08
CA GLY A 129 -13.14 -3.91 -11.12
C GLY A 129 -12.02 -2.88 -11.09
N LYS A 130 -12.24 -1.77 -10.39
CA LYS A 130 -11.29 -0.65 -10.25
C LYS A 130 -11.14 -0.30 -8.78
N TYR A 131 -9.99 0.25 -8.41
CA TYR A 131 -9.83 0.88 -7.10
C TYR A 131 -10.89 1.95 -6.88
N GLY A 132 -11.38 2.05 -5.65
CA GLY A 132 -12.34 3.07 -5.26
C GLY A 132 -11.79 4.48 -5.48
N ARG A 133 -10.50 4.68 -5.20
CA ARG A 133 -9.83 5.96 -5.43
C ARG A 133 -8.31 5.83 -5.57
N ILE A 134 -7.71 6.74 -6.33
CA ILE A 134 -6.26 6.98 -6.36
C ILE A 134 -6.03 8.48 -6.12
N THR A 135 -5.08 8.82 -5.25
CA THR A 135 -4.54 10.17 -5.08
C THR A 135 -3.05 10.10 -5.39
N GLY A 136 -2.57 11.04 -6.21
CA GLY A 136 -1.16 11.23 -6.54
C GLY A 136 -0.67 12.61 -6.13
#